data_AF-A0A4Q5YQ94-F1
#
_entry.id   AF-A0A4Q5YQ94-F1
#
_cell.length_a   1.000
_cell.length_b   1.000
_cell.length_c   1.000
_cell.angle_alpha   90.00
_cell.angle_beta   90.00
_cell.angle_gamma   90.00
#
_symmetry.space_group_name_H-M   'P 1'
#
loop_
_entity.id
_entity.type
_entity.pdbx_description
1 polymer ?
#
loop_
_entity_poly.entity_id
_entity_poly.type
_entity_poly.pdbx_seq_one_letter_code
_entity_poly.pdbx_strand_id
1 'polypeptide(L)'
;MRHQKLLLFSLIVLSLISIKSIGQCAKVPGTIQLSDTVSVKATEITVYDYTSFIVANRYDTTLFPTADFLQSAPYKELFADLRNKTHDRFLKAKGKGSYTFYFENVKGSKAEKKNLKQWLELPIGGISLMQAELYFKWLENYYNQFVNRLNRPCYYEIRLPSESELASALQVKGVLTDTSISGQTSYRFVAFIHKR
;
A
#
# COMPACT_ATOMS: atom_id res chain seq x y z
N MET A 1 -5.15 -20.91 38.60
CA MET A 1 -3.70 -21.11 38.32
C MET A 1 -3.58 -21.46 36.84
N ARG A 2 -3.00 -20.56 36.02
CA ARG A 2 -1.67 -20.72 35.35
C ARG A 2 -1.64 -21.95 34.42
N HIS A 3 -1.18 -21.95 33.18
CA HIS A 3 -0.70 -21.01 32.15
C HIS A 3 -0.42 -21.90 30.90
N GLN A 4 -0.08 -21.30 29.76
CA GLN A 4 0.30 -21.88 28.45
C GLN A 4 -0.91 -22.17 27.52
N LYS A 5 -1.21 -21.46 26.43
CA LYS A 5 -0.56 -20.45 25.58
C LYS A 5 0.77 -20.86 24.91
N LEU A 6 0.74 -20.69 23.58
CA LEU A 6 1.82 -20.61 22.59
C LEU A 6 2.35 -21.93 22.01
N LEU A 7 2.00 -22.17 20.74
CA LEU A 7 2.92 -22.30 19.59
C LEU A 7 2.27 -23.15 18.49
N LEU A 8 1.35 -22.58 17.71
CA LEU A 8 0.91 -23.26 16.48
C LEU A 8 0.31 -22.29 15.46
N PHE A 9 1.00 -21.18 15.19
CA PHE A 9 0.69 -20.32 14.04
C PHE A 9 1.94 -19.66 13.44
N SER A 10 3.09 -20.34 13.52
CA SER A 10 4.37 -19.86 12.95
C SER A 10 4.96 -20.76 11.86
N LEU A 11 4.19 -21.69 11.28
CA LEU A 11 4.76 -22.74 10.43
C LEU A 11 4.02 -23.04 9.11
N ILE A 12 3.28 -22.06 8.55
CA ILE A 12 2.73 -22.17 7.18
C ILE A 12 3.39 -21.17 6.20
N VAL A 13 4.40 -20.41 6.63
CA VAL A 13 5.17 -19.53 5.71
C VAL A 13 6.47 -20.20 5.19
N LEU A 14 6.75 -21.46 5.56
CA LEU A 14 8.04 -22.09 5.32
C LEU A 14 8.11 -23.13 4.18
N SER A 15 7.01 -23.41 3.47
CA SER A 15 7.04 -24.34 2.34
C SER A 15 6.79 -23.61 1.03
N LEU A 16 7.86 -22.99 0.50
CA LEU A 16 8.20 -22.88 -0.94
C LEU A 16 9.52 -22.08 -1.07
N ILE A 17 10.55 -22.46 -0.31
CA ILE A 17 11.92 -22.06 -0.62
C ILE A 17 12.37 -22.96 -1.77
N SER A 18 11.95 -22.60 -2.99
CA SER A 18 12.67 -23.03 -4.18
C SER A 18 13.98 -22.25 -4.20
N ILE A 19 15.08 -22.96 -4.05
CA ILE A 19 16.44 -22.46 -4.23
C ILE A 19 16.56 -22.01 -5.70
N LYS A 20 16.29 -20.74 -6.00
CA LYS A 20 16.68 -20.10 -7.27
C LYS A 20 17.03 -18.62 -7.04
N SER A 21 18.28 -18.29 -7.37
CA SER A 21 18.85 -16.94 -7.52
C SER A 21 19.16 -16.15 -6.22
N ILE A 22 20.34 -16.43 -5.64
CA ILE A 22 21.11 -15.45 -4.86
C ILE A 22 21.43 -14.29 -5.83
N GLY A 23 20.60 -13.24 -5.86
CA GLY A 23 20.79 -12.09 -6.77
C GLY A 23 19.53 -11.50 -7.39
N GLN A 24 18.34 -12.02 -7.09
CA GLN A 24 17.08 -11.41 -7.52
C GLN A 24 16.32 -10.81 -6.34
N CYS A 25 15.82 -9.60 -6.52
CA CYS A 25 14.86 -8.98 -5.60
C CYS A 25 13.64 -9.90 -5.44
N ALA A 26 13.11 -9.96 -4.22
CA ALA A 26 11.92 -10.76 -3.96
C ALA A 26 10.76 -10.26 -4.83
N LYS A 27 9.91 -11.16 -5.32
CA LYS A 27 8.68 -10.71 -5.96
C LYS A 27 7.82 -9.97 -4.92
N VAL A 28 7.34 -8.80 -5.27
CA VAL A 28 6.46 -8.02 -4.39
C VAL A 28 5.05 -8.62 -4.47
N PRO A 29 4.46 -9.09 -3.35
CA PRO A 29 3.12 -9.65 -3.35
C PRO A 29 2.08 -8.65 -3.89
N GLY A 30 1.07 -9.15 -4.61
CA GLY A 30 0.02 -8.30 -5.17
C GLY A 30 0.47 -7.45 -6.38
N THR A 31 1.56 -7.81 -7.05
CA THR A 31 2.01 -7.18 -8.29
C THR A 31 1.87 -8.12 -9.49
N ILE A 32 1.69 -7.52 -10.67
CA ILE A 32 1.69 -8.17 -11.99
C ILE A 32 3.08 -7.98 -12.57
N GLN A 33 3.77 -9.07 -12.88
CA GLN A 33 5.10 -9.02 -13.50
C GLN A 33 4.96 -8.74 -14.99
N LEU A 34 5.64 -7.70 -15.50
CA LEU A 34 5.66 -7.34 -16.92
C LEU A 34 6.95 -7.75 -17.62
N SER A 35 8.08 -7.69 -16.91
CA SER A 35 9.41 -8.14 -17.39
C SER A 35 10.25 -8.63 -16.21
N ASP A 36 11.51 -9.03 -16.42
CA ASP A 36 12.40 -9.46 -15.32
C ASP A 36 12.67 -8.37 -14.26
N THR A 37 12.54 -7.10 -14.66
CA THR A 37 12.86 -5.96 -13.81
C THR A 37 11.66 -5.08 -13.48
N VAL A 38 10.49 -5.29 -14.07
CA VAL A 38 9.32 -4.42 -13.88
C VAL A 38 8.10 -5.21 -13.43
N SER A 39 7.49 -4.78 -12.34
CA SER A 39 6.15 -5.20 -11.95
C SER A 39 5.27 -4.00 -11.60
N VAL A 40 3.96 -4.15 -11.75
CA VAL A 40 2.97 -3.11 -11.43
C VAL A 40 2.00 -3.65 -10.39
N LYS A 41 1.65 -2.86 -9.37
CA LYS A 41 0.64 -3.26 -8.38
C LYS A 41 -0.67 -3.60 -9.07
N ALA A 42 -1.23 -4.77 -8.73
CA ALA A 42 -2.44 -5.28 -9.38
C ALA A 42 -3.69 -4.45 -9.07
N THR A 43 -3.66 -3.65 -7.99
CA THR A 43 -4.74 -2.75 -7.59
C THR A 43 -4.22 -1.33 -7.49
N GLU A 44 -5.15 -0.37 -7.52
CA GLU A 44 -4.83 1.00 -7.12
C GLU A 44 -4.33 1.04 -5.67
N ILE A 45 -3.66 2.14 -5.30
CA ILE A 45 -3.37 2.51 -3.91
C ILE A 45 -4.71 2.57 -3.19
N THR A 46 -4.82 1.77 -2.14
CA THR A 46 -6.04 1.70 -1.35
C THR A 46 -6.04 2.79 -0.28
N VAL A 47 -7.21 3.08 0.29
CA VAL A 47 -7.34 3.93 1.48
C VAL A 47 -6.48 3.39 2.62
N TYR A 48 -6.39 2.06 2.77
CA TYR A 48 -5.49 1.42 3.73
C TYR A 48 -4.03 1.82 3.53
N ASP A 49 -3.51 1.69 2.31
CA ASP A 49 -2.12 2.00 2.00
C ASP A 49 -1.81 3.47 2.29
N TYR A 50 -2.73 4.34 1.87
CA TYR A 50 -2.51 5.78 1.92
C TYR A 50 -2.67 6.35 3.33
N THR A 51 -3.62 5.85 4.12
CA THR A 51 -3.74 6.22 5.54
C THR A 51 -2.53 5.74 6.34
N SER A 52 -1.96 4.57 6.02
CA SER A 52 -0.69 4.12 6.63
C SER A 52 0.45 5.10 6.37
N PHE A 53 0.54 5.60 5.13
CA PHE A 53 1.51 6.62 4.75
C PHE A 53 1.32 7.93 5.53
N ILE A 54 0.09 8.43 5.66
CA ILE A 54 -0.22 9.65 6.44
C ILE A 54 0.25 9.49 7.90
N VAL A 55 -0.04 8.35 8.53
CA VAL A 55 0.35 8.17 9.93
C VAL A 55 1.86 7.97 10.08
N ALA A 56 2.51 7.24 9.17
CA ALA A 56 3.97 7.11 9.16
C ALA A 56 4.67 8.49 9.06
N ASN A 57 3.99 9.46 8.44
CA ASN A 57 4.43 10.85 8.32
C ASN A 57 3.77 11.78 9.36
N ARG A 58 3.43 11.23 10.53
CA ARG A 58 2.96 11.98 11.71
C ARG A 58 1.74 12.88 11.43
N TYR A 59 0.82 12.40 10.58
CA TYR A 59 -0.41 13.11 10.24
C TYR A 59 -0.16 14.49 9.61
N ASP A 60 0.86 14.60 8.76
CA ASP A 60 1.10 15.81 7.97
C ASP A 60 -0.15 16.17 7.15
N THR A 61 -0.68 17.37 7.40
CA THR A 61 -1.94 17.83 6.81
C THR A 61 -1.85 18.05 5.31
N THR A 62 -0.63 18.21 4.76
CA THR A 62 -0.39 18.34 3.32
C THR A 62 -0.56 17.02 2.57
N LEU A 63 -0.59 15.89 3.27
CA LEU A 63 -0.74 14.56 2.69
C LEU A 63 -2.20 14.10 2.58
N PHE A 64 -3.15 14.88 3.09
CA PHE A 64 -4.56 14.49 3.04
C PHE A 64 -5.17 14.77 1.66
N PRO A 65 -6.13 13.95 1.19
CA PRO A 65 -6.88 14.24 -0.02
C PRO A 65 -7.59 15.59 0.03
N THR A 66 -7.88 16.14 -1.15
CA THR A 66 -8.59 17.42 -1.28
C THR A 66 -9.95 17.39 -0.59
N ALA A 67 -10.33 18.52 0.02
CA ALA A 67 -11.57 18.63 0.76
C ALA A 67 -12.79 18.36 -0.13
N ASP A 68 -12.79 18.92 -1.35
CA ASP A 68 -13.89 18.76 -2.32
C ASP A 68 -14.14 17.30 -2.68
N PHE A 69 -13.07 16.53 -2.93
CA PHE A 69 -13.19 15.10 -3.17
C PHE A 69 -13.77 14.37 -1.95
N LEU A 70 -13.23 14.64 -0.76
CA LEU A 70 -13.63 13.98 0.46
C LEU A 70 -15.12 14.19 0.79
N GLN A 71 -15.74 15.31 0.43
CA GLN A 71 -17.18 15.53 0.69
C GLN A 71 -18.07 14.43 0.08
N SER A 72 -17.67 13.92 -1.08
CA SER A 72 -18.37 12.87 -1.82
C SER A 72 -17.87 11.45 -1.54
N ALA A 73 -16.70 11.32 -0.90
CA ALA A 73 -16.07 10.02 -0.70
C ALA A 73 -16.77 9.21 0.41
N PRO A 74 -16.94 7.88 0.23
CA PRO A 74 -17.58 7.03 1.24
C PRO A 74 -16.80 6.95 2.55
N TYR A 75 -15.49 7.20 2.50
CA TYR A 75 -14.56 7.16 3.64
C TYR A 75 -14.27 8.54 4.25
N LYS A 76 -15.11 9.55 4.01
CA LYS A 76 -14.88 10.91 4.51
C LYS A 76 -14.74 10.99 6.02
N GLU A 77 -15.54 10.20 6.76
CA GLU A 77 -15.53 10.17 8.22
C GLU A 77 -14.19 9.66 8.76
N LEU A 78 -13.57 8.71 8.07
CA LEU A 78 -12.24 8.20 8.40
C LEU A 78 -11.18 9.29 8.32
N PHE A 79 -11.19 10.10 7.25
CA PHE A 79 -10.22 11.18 7.08
C PHE A 79 -10.50 12.38 7.99
N ALA A 80 -11.77 12.65 8.28
CA ALA A 80 -12.14 13.62 9.32
C ALA A 80 -11.58 13.20 10.68
N ASP A 81 -11.67 11.90 11.01
CA ASP A 81 -11.11 11.33 12.24
C ASP A 81 -9.59 11.49 12.29
N LEU A 82 -8.89 11.08 11.22
CA LEU A 82 -7.44 11.15 11.09
C LEU A 82 -6.86 12.57 11.18
N ARG A 83 -7.60 13.61 10.76
CA ARG A 83 -7.14 15.01 10.85
C ARG A 83 -7.04 15.50 12.29
N ASN A 84 -7.78 14.90 13.22
CA ASN A 84 -7.76 15.32 14.61
C ASN A 84 -6.72 14.50 15.39
N LYS A 85 -5.68 15.19 15.87
CA LYS A 85 -4.49 14.61 16.52
C LYS A 85 -4.77 13.83 17.81
N THR A 86 -6.01 13.82 18.30
CA THR A 86 -6.44 13.07 19.50
C THR A 86 -7.13 11.74 19.20
N HIS A 87 -7.21 11.32 17.93
CA HIS A 87 -8.19 10.31 17.50
C HIS A 87 -7.65 8.90 17.27
N ASP A 88 -8.40 7.95 17.86
CA ASP A 88 -8.26 6.49 17.79
C ASP A 88 -9.63 5.84 17.48
N ARG A 89 -10.61 6.58 16.91
CA ARG A 89 -11.99 6.06 16.71
C ARG A 89 -11.99 4.92 15.70
N PHE A 90 -11.33 5.14 14.56
CA PHE A 90 -11.21 4.12 13.51
C PHE A 90 -9.82 3.48 13.48
N LEU A 91 -8.76 4.28 13.61
CA LEU A 91 -7.38 3.82 13.43
C LEU A 91 -6.49 4.25 14.59
N LYS A 92 -5.62 3.36 15.07
CA LYS A 92 -4.68 3.65 16.16
C LYS A 92 -3.27 3.16 15.87
N ALA A 93 -2.33 4.11 15.82
CA ALA A 93 -1.13 4.14 16.66
C ALA A 93 -0.39 2.83 17.13
N LYS A 94 0.65 2.27 16.50
CA LYS A 94 1.28 0.93 16.71
C LYS A 94 2.48 0.74 15.75
N GLY A 95 3.62 0.43 16.34
CA GLY A 95 4.91 0.39 15.64
C GLY A 95 5.82 1.53 16.10
N LYS A 96 7.07 1.51 15.67
CA LYS A 96 8.07 2.56 15.94
C LYS A 96 8.74 2.98 14.63
N GLY A 97 8.86 4.28 14.40
CA GLY A 97 9.62 4.85 13.28
C GLY A 97 8.97 4.64 11.90
N SER A 98 9.79 4.38 10.88
CA SER A 98 9.37 4.17 9.47
C SER A 98 8.56 2.89 9.24
N TYR A 99 8.52 1.97 10.22
CA TYR A 99 7.79 0.69 10.17
C TYR A 99 6.45 0.76 10.88
N THR A 100 5.88 1.94 10.87
CA THR A 100 4.59 2.19 11.50
C THR A 100 3.51 1.64 10.58
N PHE A 101 3.02 0.44 10.89
CA PHE A 101 1.84 -0.14 10.26
C PHE A 101 0.69 -0.09 11.24
N TYR A 102 -0.41 0.50 10.79
CA TYR A 102 -1.72 0.22 11.39
C TYR A 102 -2.21 -1.13 10.89
N PHE A 103 -3.17 -1.84 11.48
CA PHE A 103 -4.47 -1.42 12.01
C PHE A 103 -4.88 -2.40 13.13
N GLU A 104 -5.59 -1.99 14.18
CA GLU A 104 -7.01 -1.65 14.23
C GLU A 104 -7.28 -1.06 15.65
N ASN A 105 -8.22 -0.14 15.86
CA ASN A 105 -8.89 -0.18 17.17
C ASN A 105 -10.41 0.02 17.13
N VAL A 106 -11.04 -0.84 17.91
CA VAL A 106 -12.32 -1.50 17.69
C VAL A 106 -13.31 -0.96 18.72
N LYS A 107 -13.29 0.36 18.99
CA LYS A 107 -14.23 1.02 19.91
C LYS A 107 -15.55 1.43 19.26
N GLY A 108 -15.73 1.16 17.96
CA GLY A 108 -16.98 1.37 17.25
C GLY A 108 -17.98 0.22 17.38
N SER A 109 -19.23 0.52 17.05
CA SER A 109 -20.31 -0.41 16.79
C SER A 109 -19.95 -1.45 15.71
N LYS A 110 -20.75 -2.53 15.61
CA LYS A 110 -20.57 -3.55 14.55
C LYS A 110 -20.69 -2.94 13.14
N ALA A 111 -21.54 -1.93 12.96
CA ALA A 111 -21.71 -1.22 11.69
C ALA A 111 -20.46 -0.43 11.31
N GLU A 112 -19.86 0.30 12.25
CA GLU A 112 -18.63 1.07 12.00
C GLU A 112 -17.45 0.19 11.61
N LYS A 113 -17.31 -0.99 12.23
CA LYS A 113 -16.26 -1.96 11.85
C LYS A 113 -16.46 -2.49 10.43
N LYS A 114 -17.71 -2.79 10.06
CA LYS A 114 -18.05 -3.23 8.69
C LYS A 114 -17.71 -2.13 7.68
N ASN A 115 -18.13 -0.90 7.96
CA ASN A 115 -17.85 0.25 7.11
C ASN A 115 -16.36 0.50 6.97
N LEU A 116 -15.62 0.49 8.09
CA LEU A 116 -14.17 0.69 8.07
C LEU A 116 -13.47 -0.35 7.19
N LYS A 117 -13.81 -1.64 7.32
CA LYS A 117 -13.23 -2.68 6.46
C LYS A 117 -13.49 -2.40 4.99
N GLN A 118 -14.73 -2.05 4.64
CA GLN A 118 -15.09 -1.70 3.26
C GLN A 118 -14.31 -0.48 2.77
N TRP A 119 -14.22 0.58 3.58
CA TRP A 119 -13.52 1.81 3.25
C TRP A 119 -12.04 1.59 2.97
N LEU A 120 -11.37 0.78 3.80
CA LEU A 120 -9.94 0.49 3.68
C LEU A 120 -9.57 -0.23 2.38
N GLU A 121 -10.49 -1.04 1.84
CA GLU A 121 -10.30 -1.79 0.59
C GLU A 121 -10.56 -0.94 -0.67
N LEU A 122 -11.18 0.25 -0.53
CA LEU A 122 -11.47 1.13 -1.66
C LEU A 122 -10.19 1.81 -2.18
N PRO A 123 -10.13 2.14 -3.48
CA PRO A 123 -9.09 3.02 -4.00
C PRO A 123 -9.12 4.40 -3.36
N ILE A 124 -7.93 4.93 -3.06
CA ILE A 124 -7.81 6.34 -2.66
C ILE A 124 -8.15 7.25 -3.85
N GLY A 125 -8.61 8.45 -3.60
CA GLY A 125 -8.81 9.49 -4.62
C GLY A 125 -8.50 10.86 -4.04
N GLY A 126 -8.63 11.91 -4.86
CA GLY A 126 -8.38 13.28 -4.43
C GLY A 126 -6.92 13.56 -4.03
N ILE A 127 -5.96 12.78 -4.53
CA ILE A 127 -4.53 13.00 -4.32
C ILE A 127 -3.90 13.66 -5.54
N SER A 128 -2.94 14.56 -5.31
CA SER A 128 -2.13 15.19 -6.35
C SER A 128 -0.96 14.29 -6.79
N LEU A 129 -0.35 14.63 -7.94
CA LEU A 129 0.88 13.98 -8.40
C LEU A 129 2.00 14.05 -7.34
N MET A 130 2.25 15.24 -6.79
CA MET A 130 3.27 15.44 -5.75
C MET A 130 3.02 14.55 -4.52
N GLN A 131 1.76 14.42 -4.09
CA GLN A 131 1.37 13.53 -3.00
C GLN A 131 1.62 12.05 -3.33
N ALA A 132 1.38 11.64 -4.58
CA ALA A 132 1.67 10.29 -5.04
C ALA A 132 3.18 10.01 -5.07
N GLU A 133 3.99 10.96 -5.54
CA GLU A 133 5.46 10.86 -5.54
C GLU A 133 6.05 10.70 -4.13
N LEU A 134 5.55 11.48 -3.16
CA LEU A 134 5.94 11.32 -1.76
C LEU A 134 5.57 9.94 -1.22
N TYR A 135 4.39 9.43 -1.58
CA TYR A 135 3.97 8.07 -1.24
C TYR A 135 4.91 7.02 -1.86
N PHE A 136 5.28 7.14 -3.14
CA PHE A 136 6.21 6.21 -3.79
C PHE A 136 7.58 6.22 -3.12
N LYS A 137 8.11 7.39 -2.75
CA LYS A 137 9.39 7.49 -2.02
C LYS A 137 9.34 6.89 -0.64
N TRP A 138 8.24 7.08 0.09
CA TRP A 138 8.04 6.40 1.37
C TRP A 138 8.01 4.87 1.18
N LEU A 139 7.27 4.38 0.18
CA LEU A 139 7.16 2.96 -0.13
C LEU A 139 8.52 2.37 -0.56
N GLU A 140 9.29 3.10 -1.36
CA GLU A 140 10.64 2.74 -1.84
C GLU A 140 11.57 2.52 -0.65
N ASN A 141 11.61 3.51 0.26
CA ASN A 141 12.39 3.44 1.49
C ASN A 141 11.97 2.25 2.35
N TYR A 142 10.66 2.01 2.46
CA TYR A 142 10.11 0.90 3.22
C TYR A 142 10.58 -0.46 2.69
N TYR A 143 10.44 -0.72 1.39
CA TYR A 143 10.87 -1.99 0.78
C TYR A 143 12.39 -2.13 0.78
N ASN A 144 13.14 -1.07 0.49
CA ASN A 144 14.61 -1.14 0.48
C ASN A 144 15.19 -1.39 1.87
N GLN A 145 14.56 -0.88 2.94
CA GLN A 145 14.93 -1.25 4.29
C GLN A 145 14.69 -2.75 4.57
N PHE A 146 13.63 -3.34 4.03
CA PHE A 146 13.40 -4.78 4.14
C PHE A 146 14.44 -5.60 3.38
N VAL A 147 14.78 -5.20 2.15
CA VAL A 147 15.83 -5.84 1.34
C VAL A 147 17.20 -5.76 2.02
N ASN A 148 17.56 -4.59 2.56
CA ASN A 148 18.79 -4.37 3.31
C ASN A 148 18.85 -5.26 4.56
N ARG A 149 17.75 -5.38 5.31
CA ARG A 149 17.68 -6.29 6.48
C ARG A 149 17.88 -7.76 6.12
N LEU A 150 17.55 -8.14 4.88
CA LEU A 150 17.76 -9.49 4.35
C LEU A 150 19.12 -9.66 3.66
N ASN A 151 20.01 -8.65 3.71
CA ASN A 151 21.32 -8.65 3.04
C ASN A 151 21.25 -9.05 1.55
N ARG A 152 20.19 -8.62 0.85
CA ARG A 152 20.02 -8.91 -0.57
C ARG A 152 20.71 -7.83 -1.42
N PRO A 153 21.51 -8.19 -2.44
CA PRO A 153 22.19 -7.26 -3.33
C PRO A 153 21.22 -6.77 -4.42
N CYS A 154 20.16 -6.07 -4.00
CA CYS A 154 19.24 -5.45 -4.94
C CYS A 154 18.56 -4.24 -4.27
N TYR A 155 17.87 -3.43 -5.08
CA TYR A 155 17.01 -2.38 -4.57
C TYR A 155 15.79 -2.20 -5.48
N TYR A 156 14.71 -1.70 -4.92
CA TYR A 156 13.54 -1.26 -5.66
C TYR A 156 13.66 0.23 -5.94
N GLU A 157 13.39 0.62 -7.17
CA GLU A 157 12.94 1.96 -7.52
C GLU A 157 11.41 1.90 -7.64
N ILE A 158 10.68 2.80 -6.97
CA ILE A 158 9.22 2.84 -7.00
C ILE A 158 8.77 4.17 -7.59
N ARG A 159 7.89 4.08 -8.59
CA ARG A 159 7.39 5.24 -9.34
C ARG A 159 5.98 4.99 -9.89
N LEU A 160 5.43 6.01 -10.56
CA LEU A 160 4.29 5.81 -11.44
C LEU A 160 4.64 4.85 -12.58
N PRO A 161 3.74 3.94 -12.96
CA PRO A 161 3.89 3.23 -14.22
C PRO A 161 3.80 4.22 -15.38
N SER A 162 4.57 3.97 -16.43
CA SER A 162 4.32 4.56 -17.74
C SER A 162 2.98 4.07 -18.30
N GLU A 163 2.43 4.78 -19.28
CA GLU A 163 1.15 4.41 -19.88
C GLU A 163 1.18 3.00 -20.48
N SER A 164 2.29 2.61 -21.11
CA SER A 164 2.46 1.26 -21.68
C SER A 164 2.53 0.19 -20.59
N GLU A 165 3.28 0.43 -19.51
CA GLU A 165 3.33 -0.50 -18.36
C GLU A 165 1.94 -0.69 -17.74
N LEU A 166 1.18 0.40 -17.56
CA LEU A 166 -0.17 0.33 -17.01
C LEU A 166 -1.13 -0.41 -17.97
N ALA A 167 -1.06 -0.14 -19.27
CA ALA A 167 -1.85 -0.83 -20.28
C ALA A 167 -1.58 -2.33 -20.30
N SER A 168 -0.31 -2.74 -20.31
CA SER A 168 0.06 -4.15 -20.24
C SER A 168 -0.42 -4.81 -18.95
N ALA A 169 -0.29 -4.13 -17.80
CA ALA A 169 -0.77 -4.67 -16.53
C ALA A 169 -2.30 -4.87 -16.50
N LEU A 170 -3.06 -3.90 -17.02
CA LEU A 170 -4.52 -3.99 -17.10
C LEU A 170 -4.99 -5.04 -18.11
N GLN A 171 -4.27 -5.24 -19.21
CA GLN A 171 -4.53 -6.32 -20.16
C GLN A 171 -4.30 -7.69 -19.51
N VAL A 172 -3.17 -7.88 -18.81
CA VAL A 172 -2.88 -9.13 -18.08
C VAL A 172 -3.93 -9.41 -17.00
N LYS A 173 -4.45 -8.37 -16.36
CA LYS A 173 -5.54 -8.49 -15.38
C LYS A 173 -6.92 -8.78 -16.01
N GLY A 174 -7.05 -8.70 -17.34
CA GLY A 174 -8.31 -8.88 -18.05
C GLY A 174 -9.27 -7.69 -17.93
N VAL A 175 -8.75 -6.49 -17.61
CA VAL A 175 -9.55 -5.25 -17.47
C VAL A 175 -9.68 -4.51 -18.80
N LEU A 176 -8.69 -4.63 -19.70
CA LEU A 176 -8.72 -4.04 -21.04
C LEU A 176 -8.67 -5.12 -22.11
N THR A 177 -9.55 -5.00 -23.10
CA THR A 177 -9.57 -5.83 -24.31
C THR A 177 -8.85 -5.17 -25.49
N ASP A 178 -8.66 -3.84 -25.46
CA ASP A 178 -7.91 -3.06 -26.47
C ASP A 178 -6.88 -2.14 -25.81
N THR A 179 -5.73 -1.96 -26.47
CA THR A 179 -4.52 -1.27 -25.96
C THR A 179 -4.62 0.27 -25.87
N SER A 180 -5.80 0.86 -26.06
CA SER A 180 -5.95 2.32 -26.01
C SER A 180 -6.40 2.79 -24.62
N ILE A 181 -5.44 3.23 -23.80
CA ILE A 181 -5.73 4.04 -22.60
C ILE A 181 -5.41 5.49 -22.94
N SER A 182 -6.32 6.21 -23.62
CA SER A 182 -6.14 7.65 -23.75
C SER A 182 -6.59 8.34 -22.46
N GLY A 183 -5.65 8.95 -21.74
CA GLY A 183 -5.95 9.98 -20.73
C GLY A 183 -6.21 9.52 -19.29
N GLN A 184 -6.01 8.24 -18.95
CA GLN A 184 -6.08 7.79 -17.54
C GLN A 184 -4.68 7.72 -16.91
N THR A 185 -4.08 8.88 -16.63
CA THR A 185 -2.96 8.97 -15.68
C THR A 185 -3.52 8.88 -14.26
N SER A 186 -3.92 7.67 -13.83
CA SER A 186 -4.31 7.47 -12.44
C SER A 186 -3.03 7.44 -11.61
N TYR A 187 -2.74 8.52 -10.87
CA TYR A 187 -1.64 8.63 -9.89
C TYR A 187 -1.74 7.64 -8.72
N ARG A 188 -2.59 6.62 -8.87
CA ARG A 188 -2.97 5.63 -7.89
C ARG A 188 -2.45 4.25 -8.27
N PHE A 189 -1.66 4.11 -9.32
CA PHE A 189 -0.93 2.87 -9.61
C PHE A 189 0.54 3.01 -9.25
N VAL A 190 1.17 1.87 -8.96
CA VAL A 190 2.56 1.79 -8.49
C VAL A 190 3.31 0.82 -9.37
N ALA A 191 4.44 1.25 -9.93
CA ALA A 191 5.42 0.39 -10.57
C ALA A 191 6.61 0.15 -9.62
N PHE A 192 7.09 -1.10 -9.61
CA PHE A 192 8.30 -1.53 -8.93
C PHE A 192 9.33 -1.91 -9.99
N ILE A 193 10.47 -1.23 -9.94
CA ILE A 193 11.61 -1.50 -10.81
C ILE A 193 12.71 -2.16 -9.98
N HIS A 194 13.00 -3.42 -10.29
CA HIS A 194 14.06 -4.17 -9.65
C HIS A 194 15.41 -3.75 -10.24
N LYS A 195 16.31 -3.31 -9.38
CA LYS A 195 17.67 -2.91 -9.74
C LYS A 195 18.68 -3.74 -8.96
N ARG A 196 19.89 -3.84 -9.52
CA ARG A 196 21.04 -4.54 -8.91
C ARG A 196 22.06 -3.52 -8.46
#